data_AF-B0RDJ8-F1
#
_entry.id   AF-B0RDJ8-F1
#
_cell.length_a   1.000
_cell.length_b   1.000
_cell.length_c   1.000
_cell.angle_alpha   90.00
_cell.angle_beta   90.00
_cell.angle_gamma   90.00
#
_symmetry.space_group_name_H-M   'P 1'
#
loop_
_entity.id
_entity.type
_entity.pdbx_description
1 polymer ?
#
loop_
_entity_poly.entity_id
_entity_poly.type
_entity_poly.pdbx_seq_one_letter_code
_entity_poly.pdbx_strand_id
1 'polypeptide(L)'
;MSLLIRHWLALAALGAALIHLAVGAGSPPAAMVALLLIGLAEGAWAVAALRSDRLPVPGWAALGALVPVAGWALLVTAAVVMSAPGITSDLPVIPMLAATLLDLVVAAVVGRHLRSHAESEALAVCTAVEATFPADAALVGSGAPLPSPAAPAAPVSAALPASAAGTPSTATAEADPERTGGRYLAGVLVGAFVVAGLVTPALSLTRAGEFAVPHGQHSSIDLDGIQGEHSGH
;
A
#
# COMPACT_ATOMS: atom_id res chain seq x y z
N MET A 1 -4.68 -7.96 6.27
CA MET A 1 -3.30 -7.62 5.82
C MET A 1 -2.44 -7.36 7.04
N SER A 2 -1.21 -7.85 7.11
CA SER A 2 -0.36 -7.63 8.30
C SER A 2 0.07 -6.16 8.41
N LEU A 3 0.30 -5.71 9.64
CA LEU A 3 0.76 -4.35 9.93
C LEU A 3 2.11 -4.06 9.26
N LEU A 4 2.99 -5.07 9.15
CA LEU A 4 4.24 -5.00 8.40
C LEU A 4 4.02 -4.67 6.93
N ILE A 5 3.15 -5.42 6.23
CA ILE A 5 2.88 -5.20 4.80
C ILE A 5 2.32 -3.78 4.59
N ARG A 6 1.47 -3.28 5.50
CA ARG A 6 0.92 -1.92 5.42
C ARG A 6 2.01 -0.85 5.49
N HIS A 7 2.93 -0.97 6.44
CA HIS A 7 4.04 -0.01 6.57
C HIS A 7 4.98 -0.07 5.37
N TRP A 8 5.27 -1.26 4.86
CA TRP A 8 6.05 -1.43 3.63
C TRP A 8 5.37 -0.77 2.42
N LEU A 9 4.06 -0.94 2.28
CA LEU A 9 3.29 -0.31 1.22
C LEU A 9 3.30 1.22 1.31
N ALA A 10 3.12 1.74 2.53
CA ALA A 10 3.18 3.18 2.75
C ALA A 10 4.57 3.75 2.49
N LEU A 11 5.64 3.04 2.90
CA LEU A 11 7.02 3.44 2.60
C LEU A 11 7.32 3.41 1.11
N ALA A 12 6.85 2.39 0.38
CA ALA A 12 7.01 2.31 -1.07
C ALA A 12 6.30 3.46 -1.79
N ALA A 13 5.03 3.72 -1.45
CA ALA A 13 4.26 4.83 -2.02
C ALA A 13 4.86 6.20 -1.66
N LEU A 14 5.40 6.36 -0.44
CA LEU A 14 6.12 7.57 -0.06
C LEU A 14 7.42 7.75 -0.87
N GLY A 15 8.14 6.65 -1.13
CA GLY A 15 9.33 6.67 -1.99
C GLY A 15 9.01 7.08 -3.42
N ALA A 16 7.95 6.53 -4.02
CA ALA A 16 7.46 6.92 -5.35
C ALA A 16 7.08 8.40 -5.38
N ALA A 17 6.32 8.86 -4.38
CA ALA A 17 5.91 10.25 -4.24
C ALA A 17 7.10 11.22 -4.23
N LEU A 18 8.14 10.92 -3.43
CA LEU A 18 9.34 11.75 -3.36
C LEU A 18 10.08 11.82 -4.69
N ILE A 19 10.16 10.70 -5.42
CA ILE A 19 10.79 10.65 -6.74
C ILE A 19 9.98 11.50 -7.73
N HIS A 20 8.65 11.34 -7.79
CA HIS A 20 7.80 12.13 -8.68
C HIS A 20 7.87 13.63 -8.38
N LEU A 21 7.87 14.03 -7.10
CA LEU A 21 8.04 15.43 -6.72
C LEU A 21 9.39 16.01 -7.15
N ALA A 22 10.48 15.26 -6.94
CA ALA A 22 11.82 15.71 -7.30
C ALA A 22 12.05 15.77 -8.82
N VAL A 23 11.57 14.78 -9.56
CA VAL A 23 11.60 14.80 -11.03
C VAL A 23 10.73 15.95 -11.55
N GLY A 24 9.52 16.11 -11.01
CA GLY A 24 8.59 17.17 -11.38
C GLY A 24 9.20 18.56 -11.22
N ALA A 25 9.90 18.83 -10.12
CA ALA A 25 10.55 20.11 -9.85
C ALA A 25 11.60 20.51 -10.91
N GLY A 26 12.25 19.54 -11.57
CA GLY A 26 13.23 19.78 -12.62
C GLY A 26 12.70 19.62 -14.05
N SER A 27 11.39 19.41 -14.22
CA SER A 27 10.77 19.07 -15.51
C SER A 27 10.19 20.30 -16.25
N PRO A 28 9.94 20.19 -17.58
CA PRO A 28 9.18 21.20 -18.33
C PRO A 28 7.78 21.44 -17.72
N PRO A 29 7.15 22.62 -17.92
CA PRO A 29 5.96 23.03 -17.16
C PRO A 29 4.80 22.03 -17.15
N ALA A 30 4.51 21.39 -18.29
CA ALA A 30 3.44 20.40 -18.38
C ALA A 30 3.75 19.13 -17.56
N ALA A 31 4.98 18.60 -17.69
CA ALA A 31 5.42 17.44 -16.94
C ALA A 31 5.56 17.75 -15.44
N MET A 32 6.04 18.95 -15.08
CA MET A 32 6.11 19.43 -13.70
C MET A 32 4.74 19.37 -13.03
N VAL A 33 3.70 19.98 -13.63
CA VAL A 33 2.35 19.98 -13.04
C VAL A 33 1.82 18.56 -12.89
N ALA A 34 1.97 17.72 -13.92
CA ALA A 34 1.49 16.33 -13.87
C ALA A 34 2.18 15.52 -12.75
N LEU A 35 3.51 15.56 -12.70
CA LEU A 35 4.31 14.81 -11.71
C LEU A 35 4.11 15.33 -10.29
N LEU A 36 3.93 16.65 -10.09
CA LEU A 36 3.63 17.20 -8.78
C LEU A 36 2.27 16.75 -8.26
N LEU A 37 1.24 16.74 -9.12
CA LEU A 37 -0.09 16.25 -8.74
C LEU A 37 -0.06 14.76 -8.40
N ILE A 38 0.66 13.95 -9.18
CA ILE A 38 0.87 12.52 -8.91
C ILE A 38 1.58 12.33 -7.57
N GLY A 39 2.73 12.96 -7.37
CA GLY A 39 3.52 12.83 -6.15
C GLY A 39 2.77 13.31 -4.90
N LEU A 40 1.96 14.37 -5.01
CA LEU A 40 1.10 14.82 -3.91
C LEU A 40 -0.02 13.81 -3.59
N ALA A 41 -0.65 13.23 -4.62
CA ALA A 41 -1.69 12.21 -4.44
C ALA A 41 -1.12 10.95 -3.78
N GLU A 42 0.04 10.47 -4.24
CA GLU A 42 0.75 9.33 -3.65
C GLU A 42 1.19 9.61 -2.21
N GLY A 43 1.76 10.79 -1.96
CA GLY A 43 2.18 11.21 -0.62
C GLY A 43 1.00 11.31 0.34
N ALA A 44 -0.13 11.89 -0.10
CA ALA A 44 -1.35 11.96 0.70
C ALA A 44 -1.90 10.56 1.02
N TRP A 45 -1.89 9.65 0.04
CA TRP A 45 -2.31 8.27 0.25
C TRP A 45 -1.38 7.50 1.20
N ALA A 46 -0.06 7.65 1.05
CA ALA A 46 0.92 7.03 1.94
C ALA A 46 0.73 7.48 3.40
N VAL A 47 0.52 8.78 3.63
CA VAL A 47 0.22 9.33 4.97
C VAL A 47 -1.10 8.78 5.50
N ALA A 48 -2.14 8.69 4.68
CA ALA A 48 -3.42 8.11 5.08
C ALA A 48 -3.27 6.62 5.45
N ALA A 49 -2.46 5.85 4.71
CA ALA A 49 -2.18 4.45 4.99
C ALA A 49 -1.40 4.24 6.31
N LEU A 50 -0.52 5.18 6.68
CA LEU A 50 0.18 5.17 7.97
C LEU A 50 -0.76 5.51 9.15
N ARG A 51 -1.71 6.43 8.93
CA ARG A 51 -2.65 6.87 9.98
C ARG A 51 -3.81 5.89 10.21
N SER A 52 -4.08 5.00 9.27
CA SER A 52 -5.28 4.16 9.29
C SER A 52 -4.97 2.73 9.71
N ASP A 53 -5.86 2.13 10.49
CA ASP A 53 -5.78 0.68 10.82
C ASP A 53 -6.17 -0.22 9.64
N ARG A 54 -6.79 0.37 8.61
CA ARG A 54 -7.20 -0.29 7.36
C ARG A 54 -6.64 0.47 6.16
N LEU A 55 -6.51 -0.21 5.02
CA LEU A 55 -6.09 0.44 3.78
C LEU A 55 -7.17 1.42 3.30
N PRO A 56 -6.86 2.72 3.13
CA PRO A 56 -7.81 3.67 2.59
C PRO A 56 -8.04 3.38 1.10
N VAL A 57 -9.30 3.19 0.71
CA VAL A 57 -9.77 3.04 -0.69
C VAL A 57 -8.84 2.17 -1.58
N PRO A 58 -8.68 0.87 -1.27
CA PRO A 58 -7.69 0.01 -1.93
C PRO A 58 -7.87 -0.11 -3.45
N GLY A 59 -9.11 -0.06 -3.96
CA GLY A 59 -9.36 -0.06 -5.42
C GLY A 59 -8.74 1.16 -6.11
N TRP A 60 -8.95 2.36 -5.55
CA TRP A 60 -8.37 3.59 -6.07
C TRP A 60 -6.86 3.67 -5.87
N ALA A 61 -6.33 3.07 -4.81
CA ALA A 61 -4.89 2.99 -4.59
C ALA A 61 -4.18 2.20 -5.70
N ALA A 62 -4.72 1.02 -6.05
CA ALA A 62 -4.15 0.20 -7.12
C ALA A 62 -4.24 0.90 -8.49
N LEU A 63 -5.37 1.53 -8.79
CA LEU A 63 -5.52 2.31 -10.02
C LEU A 63 -4.57 3.51 -10.04
N GLY A 64 -4.50 4.26 -8.93
CA GLY A 64 -3.64 5.43 -8.77
C GLY A 64 -2.18 5.11 -8.99
N ALA A 65 -1.67 4.01 -8.43
CA ALA A 65 -0.28 3.56 -8.65
C ALA A 65 0.00 3.16 -10.11
N LEU A 66 -1.01 2.71 -10.87
CA LEU A 66 -0.81 2.37 -12.29
C LEU A 66 -0.83 3.59 -13.21
N VAL A 67 -1.40 4.72 -12.79
CA VAL A 67 -1.46 5.96 -13.58
C VAL A 67 -0.07 6.47 -13.99
N PRO A 68 0.91 6.69 -13.08
CA PRO A 68 2.23 7.16 -13.47
C PRO A 68 2.97 6.15 -14.36
N VAL A 69 2.84 4.86 -14.07
CA VAL A 69 3.44 3.77 -14.87
C VAL A 69 2.92 3.80 -16.30
N ALA A 70 1.59 3.83 -16.46
CA ALA A 70 0.95 3.88 -17.77
C ALA A 70 1.24 5.19 -18.50
N GLY A 71 1.22 6.32 -17.78
CA GLY A 71 1.53 7.64 -18.33
C GLY A 71 2.94 7.72 -18.89
N TRP A 72 3.94 7.23 -18.14
CA TRP A 72 5.32 7.20 -18.60
C TRP A 72 5.53 6.23 -19.77
N ALA A 73 4.96 5.02 -19.71
CA ALA A 73 5.03 4.06 -20.81
C ALA A 73 4.41 4.60 -22.10
N LEU A 74 3.26 5.29 -21.99
CA LEU A 74 2.59 5.93 -23.11
C LEU A 74 3.39 7.10 -23.66
N LEU A 75 4.01 7.91 -22.80
CA LEU A 75 4.90 9.00 -23.20
C LEU A 75 6.10 8.48 -23.99
N VAL A 76 6.78 7.44 -23.51
CA VAL A 76 7.90 6.79 -24.20
C VAL A 76 7.45 6.23 -25.55
N THR A 77 6.32 5.52 -25.58
CA THR A 77 5.74 4.97 -26.81
C THR A 77 5.45 6.07 -27.82
N ALA A 78 4.82 7.16 -27.39
CA ALA A 78 4.49 8.30 -28.23
C ALA A 78 5.76 8.97 -28.80
N ALA A 79 6.78 9.18 -27.97
CA ALA A 79 8.06 9.75 -28.41
C ALA A 79 8.75 8.91 -29.50
N VAL A 80 8.68 7.57 -29.37
CA VAL A 80 9.21 6.63 -30.38
C VAL A 80 8.39 6.67 -31.67
N VAL A 81 7.05 6.58 -31.57
CA VAL A 81 6.14 6.55 -32.73
C VAL A 81 6.23 7.85 -33.55
N MET A 82 6.38 8.99 -32.87
CA MET A 82 6.49 10.30 -33.51
C MET A 82 7.93 10.65 -33.96
N SER A 83 8.91 9.76 -33.74
CA SER A 83 10.34 10.05 -33.97
C SER A 83 10.82 11.33 -33.28
N ALA A 84 10.29 11.61 -32.09
CA ALA A 84 10.50 12.85 -31.33
C ALA A 84 11.13 12.56 -29.95
N PRO A 85 12.40 12.10 -29.89
CA PRO A 85 13.06 11.73 -28.62
C PRO A 85 13.25 12.92 -27.67
N GLY A 86 13.19 14.15 -28.19
CA GLY A 86 13.27 15.38 -27.37
C GLY A 86 12.13 15.53 -26.36
N ILE A 87 11.04 14.78 -26.49
CA ILE A 87 9.90 14.81 -25.55
C ILE A 87 10.28 14.16 -24.20
N THR A 88 11.16 13.16 -24.22
CA THR A 88 11.57 12.41 -23.02
C THR A 88 13.00 12.71 -22.58
N SER A 89 13.77 13.48 -23.35
CA SER A 89 15.18 13.78 -23.05
C SER A 89 15.38 14.55 -21.74
N ASP A 90 14.38 15.29 -21.29
CA ASP A 90 14.43 16.05 -20.04
C ASP A 90 14.03 15.22 -18.81
N LEU A 91 13.49 14.01 -19.01
CA LEU A 91 13.07 13.15 -17.91
C LEU A 91 14.19 12.17 -17.56
N PRO A 92 14.66 12.15 -16.30
CA PRO A 92 15.74 11.28 -15.88
C PRO A 92 15.23 9.82 -15.81
N VAL A 93 15.80 8.94 -16.64
CA VAL A 93 15.33 7.56 -16.82
C VAL A 93 15.45 6.72 -15.54
N ILE A 94 16.57 6.83 -14.83
CA ILE A 94 16.83 6.04 -13.62
C ILE A 94 15.79 6.34 -12.52
N PRO A 95 15.52 7.61 -12.15
CA PRO A 95 14.42 7.96 -11.26
C PRO A 95 13.07 7.44 -11.71
N MET A 96 12.71 7.58 -12.99
CA MET A 96 11.41 7.10 -13.48
C MET A 96 11.25 5.58 -13.38
N LEU A 97 12.32 4.81 -13.62
CA LEU A 97 12.33 3.36 -13.42
C LEU A 97 12.19 2.98 -11.95
N ALA A 98 12.88 3.70 -11.06
CA ALA A 98 12.80 3.50 -9.61
C ALA A 98 11.37 3.74 -9.09
N ALA A 99 10.73 4.84 -9.50
CA ALA A 99 9.32 5.12 -9.17
C ALA A 99 8.38 4.03 -9.72
N THR A 100 8.53 3.67 -11.00
CA THR A 100 7.72 2.62 -11.64
C THR A 100 7.79 1.29 -10.88
N LEU A 101 8.97 0.90 -10.41
CA LEU A 101 9.14 -0.33 -9.65
C LEU A 101 8.41 -0.29 -8.30
N LEU A 102 8.48 0.83 -7.59
CA LEU A 102 7.75 1.02 -6.33
C LEU A 102 6.23 0.97 -6.55
N ASP A 103 5.74 1.64 -7.59
CA ASP A 103 4.32 1.68 -7.95
C ASP A 103 3.78 0.30 -8.36
N LEU A 104 4.57 -0.46 -9.13
CA LEU A 104 4.21 -1.84 -9.49
C LEU A 104 4.13 -2.76 -8.26
N VAL A 105 5.03 -2.59 -7.28
CA VAL A 105 4.96 -3.33 -6.01
C VAL A 105 3.69 -2.96 -5.24
N VAL A 106 3.38 -1.67 -5.13
CA VAL A 106 2.14 -1.18 -4.49
C VAL A 106 0.91 -1.76 -5.18
N ALA A 107 0.80 -1.62 -6.50
CA ALA A 107 -0.32 -2.11 -7.30
C ALA A 107 -0.49 -3.63 -7.20
N ALA A 108 0.61 -4.39 -7.27
CA ALA A 108 0.57 -5.85 -7.20
C ALA A 108 0.09 -6.35 -5.83
N VAL A 109 0.58 -5.77 -4.73
CA VAL A 109 0.20 -6.20 -3.38
C VAL A 109 -1.25 -5.81 -3.09
N VAL A 110 -1.66 -4.58 -3.42
CA VAL A 110 -3.06 -4.14 -3.24
C VAL A 110 -4.00 -4.95 -4.13
N GLY A 111 -3.63 -5.20 -5.39
CA GLY A 111 -4.41 -6.03 -6.31
C GLY A 111 -4.59 -7.47 -5.82
N ARG A 112 -3.53 -8.08 -5.28
CA ARG A 112 -3.63 -9.42 -4.67
C ARG A 112 -4.53 -9.42 -3.45
N HIS A 113 -4.46 -8.38 -2.62
CA HIS A 113 -5.34 -8.22 -1.47
C HIS A 113 -6.81 -8.12 -1.88
N LEU A 114 -7.14 -7.27 -2.85
CA LEU A 114 -8.48 -7.14 -3.40
C LEU A 114 -9.01 -8.46 -3.98
N ARG A 115 -8.17 -9.19 -4.72
CA ARG A 115 -8.53 -10.51 -5.27
C ARG A 115 -8.86 -11.52 -4.17
N SER A 116 -8.03 -11.59 -3.12
CA SER A 116 -8.26 -12.52 -2.00
C SER A 116 -9.56 -12.24 -1.23
N HIS A 117 -9.97 -10.96 -1.16
CA HIS A 117 -11.24 -10.57 -0.55
C HIS A 117 -12.43 -11.01 -1.41
N ALA A 118 -12.38 -10.78 -2.72
CA ALA A 118 -13.42 -11.21 -3.65
C ALA A 118 -13.58 -12.74 -3.67
N GLU A 119 -12.48 -13.49 -3.63
CA GLU A 119 -12.50 -14.96 -3.53
C GLU A 119 -13.16 -15.43 -2.23
N SER A 120 -12.86 -14.77 -1.10
CA SER A 120 -13.45 -15.11 0.20
C SER A 120 -14.96 -14.83 0.25
N GLU A 121 -15.40 -13.71 -0.33
CA GLU A 121 -16.82 -13.36 -0.45
C GLU A 121 -17.57 -14.36 -1.36
N ALA A 122 -16.98 -14.73 -2.49
CA ALA A 122 -17.56 -15.73 -3.39
C ALA A 122 -17.74 -17.09 -2.69
N LEU A 123 -16.74 -17.54 -1.92
CA LEU A 123 -16.85 -18.77 -1.13
C LEU A 123 -17.95 -18.67 -0.06
N ALA A 124 -18.06 -17.54 0.64
CA ALA A 124 -19.10 -17.34 1.64
C ALA A 124 -20.52 -17.34 1.04
N VAL A 125 -20.68 -16.80 -0.17
CA VAL A 125 -21.95 -16.86 -0.91
C VAL A 125 -22.24 -18.31 -1.31
N CYS A 126 -21.27 -19.04 -1.86
CA CYS A 126 -21.44 -20.44 -2.22
C CYS A 126 -21.82 -21.30 -1.00
N THR A 127 -21.17 -21.11 0.16
CA THR A 127 -21.51 -21.87 1.37
C THR A 127 -22.88 -21.49 1.93
N ALA A 128 -23.29 -20.22 1.85
CA ALA A 128 -24.63 -19.79 2.26
C ALA A 128 -25.74 -20.38 1.35
N VAL A 129 -25.49 -20.42 0.04
CA VAL A 129 -26.39 -21.04 -0.93
C VAL A 129 -26.51 -22.54 -0.67
N GLU A 130 -25.38 -23.24 -0.47
CA GLU A 130 -25.36 -24.67 -0.12
C GLU A 130 -26.13 -24.96 1.18
N ALA A 131 -25.96 -24.13 2.22
CA ALA A 131 -26.68 -24.25 3.47
C ALA A 131 -28.20 -23.97 3.37
N THR A 132 -28.63 -23.28 2.31
CA THR A 132 -30.05 -22.97 2.06
C THR A 132 -30.76 -24.10 1.32
N PHE A 133 -30.04 -24.99 0.63
CA PHE A 133 -30.63 -26.17 0.01
C PHE A 133 -30.91 -27.26 1.07
N PRO A 134 -32.17 -27.66 1.29
CA PRO A 134 -32.48 -28.72 2.24
C PRO A 134 -31.86 -30.04 1.74
N ALA A 135 -31.13 -30.73 2.61
CA ALA A 135 -30.52 -32.04 2.34
C ALA A 135 -31.53 -33.08 1.81
N ASP A 136 -32.82 -32.87 2.10
CA ASP A 136 -33.93 -33.74 1.66
C ASP A 136 -34.25 -33.59 0.16
N ALA A 137 -33.95 -32.46 -0.48
CA ALA A 137 -34.21 -32.25 -1.91
C ALA A 137 -33.12 -32.87 -2.81
N ALA A 138 -31.89 -33.01 -2.30
CA ALA A 138 -30.77 -33.59 -3.05
C ALA A 138 -30.89 -35.12 -3.23
N LEU A 139 -31.71 -35.80 -2.42
CA LEU A 139 -31.96 -37.24 -2.49
C LEU A 139 -33.15 -37.64 -3.37
N VAL A 140 -33.95 -36.70 -3.88
CA VAL A 140 -35.15 -36.99 -4.69
C VAL A 140 -34.85 -37.20 -6.19
N GLY A 141 -33.63 -36.94 -6.64
CA GLY A 141 -33.24 -37.03 -8.07
C GLY A 141 -32.48 -38.29 -8.51
N SER A 142 -31.87 -39.05 -7.58
CA SER A 142 -31.18 -40.31 -7.90
C SER A 142 -32.11 -41.45 -7.52
N GLY A 143 -32.61 -42.18 -8.52
CA GLY A 143 -33.61 -43.26 -8.41
C GLY A 143 -33.22 -44.45 -7.51
N ALA A 144 -33.05 -44.21 -6.21
CA ALA A 144 -32.97 -45.24 -5.20
C ALA A 144 -34.38 -45.78 -4.95
N PRO A 145 -34.58 -47.11 -4.91
CA PRO A 145 -35.89 -47.71 -4.74
C PRO A 145 -36.49 -47.31 -3.39
N LEU A 146 -37.74 -46.84 -3.44
CA LEU A 146 -38.55 -46.48 -2.27
C LEU A 146 -38.56 -47.65 -1.24
N PRO A 147 -38.24 -47.43 0.03
CA PRO A 147 -38.60 -48.38 1.08
C PRO A 147 -40.13 -48.39 1.26
N SER A 148 -40.68 -49.60 1.24
CA SER A 148 -42.11 -49.92 1.37
C SER A 148 -42.74 -49.33 2.65
N PRO A 149 -44.01 -48.87 2.62
CA PRO A 149 -44.64 -48.23 3.77
C PRO A 149 -45.04 -49.26 4.84
N ALA A 150 -44.35 -49.23 5.98
CA ALA A 150 -44.78 -49.91 7.19
C ALA A 150 -44.95 -48.90 8.34
N ALA A 151 -46.24 -48.64 8.63
CA ALA A 151 -46.82 -48.29 9.93
C ALA A 151 -46.64 -46.87 10.52
N PRO A 152 -47.64 -46.39 11.30
CA PRO A 152 -47.83 -44.97 11.60
C PRO A 152 -47.19 -44.49 12.91
N ALA A 153 -46.89 -43.20 12.89
CA ALA A 153 -46.71 -42.21 13.96
C ALA A 153 -46.72 -42.67 15.44
N ALA A 154 -45.60 -42.40 16.12
CA ALA A 154 -45.57 -42.18 17.57
C ALA A 154 -45.13 -40.72 17.83
N PRO A 155 -45.80 -39.97 18.72
CA PRO A 155 -45.36 -38.62 19.10
C PRO A 155 -44.25 -38.74 20.14
N VAL A 156 -43.01 -38.47 19.75
CA VAL A 156 -41.91 -38.38 20.71
C VAL A 156 -41.83 -36.95 21.23
N SER A 157 -42.18 -36.82 22.50
CA SER A 157 -42.13 -35.60 23.30
C SER A 157 -40.77 -34.89 23.16
N ALA A 158 -40.81 -33.62 22.77
CA ALA A 158 -39.70 -32.69 22.93
C ALA A 158 -39.57 -32.33 24.43
N ALA A 159 -38.85 -33.18 25.18
CA ALA A 159 -38.34 -32.85 26.50
C ALA A 159 -36.87 -32.45 26.35
N LEU A 160 -36.60 -31.15 26.44
CA LEU A 160 -35.26 -30.59 26.62
C LEU A 160 -34.64 -31.12 27.92
N PRO A 161 -33.44 -31.73 27.91
CA PRO A 161 -32.59 -31.73 29.08
C PRO A 161 -31.73 -30.47 29.06
N ALA A 162 -31.93 -29.63 30.08
CA ALA A 162 -30.94 -28.66 30.51
C ALA A 162 -29.64 -29.39 30.85
N SER A 163 -28.59 -29.17 30.06
CA SER A 163 -27.24 -29.59 30.40
C SER A 163 -26.44 -28.35 30.82
N ALA A 164 -26.32 -28.20 32.13
CA ALA A 164 -25.27 -27.40 32.74
C ALA A 164 -23.92 -28.09 32.54
N ALA A 165 -22.90 -27.30 32.23
CA ALA A 165 -21.48 -27.46 32.58
C ALA A 165 -20.57 -27.12 31.40
N GLY A 166 -19.80 -26.06 31.57
CA GLY A 166 -18.77 -25.65 30.63
C GLY A 166 -18.42 -24.19 30.81
N THR A 167 -18.04 -23.79 32.03
CA THR A 167 -17.25 -22.57 32.23
C THR A 167 -16.03 -22.69 31.31
N PRO A 168 -15.85 -21.84 30.28
CA PRO A 168 -14.52 -21.75 29.70
C PRO A 168 -13.66 -21.14 30.80
N SER A 169 -12.77 -21.97 31.35
CA SER A 169 -11.55 -21.51 31.97
C SER A 169 -10.85 -20.65 30.94
N THR A 170 -11.12 -19.34 30.94
CA THR A 170 -10.26 -18.34 30.34
C THR A 170 -9.04 -18.28 31.24
N ALA A 171 -8.19 -19.30 31.08
CA ALA A 171 -6.79 -19.21 31.39
C ALA A 171 -6.32 -17.87 30.81
N THR A 172 -5.78 -17.05 31.70
CA THR A 172 -4.95 -15.89 31.42
C THR A 172 -3.78 -16.38 30.56
N ALA A 173 -4.02 -16.60 29.28
CA ALA A 173 -2.97 -16.66 28.28
C ALA A 173 -2.55 -15.21 28.06
N GLU A 174 -1.73 -14.74 29.01
CA GLU A 174 -0.86 -13.60 28.82
C GLU A 174 0.04 -13.95 27.64
N ALA A 175 -0.46 -13.66 26.44
CA ALA A 175 0.22 -13.91 25.19
C ALA A 175 1.39 -12.93 25.13
N ASP A 176 2.56 -13.47 25.43
CA ASP A 176 3.86 -12.82 25.45
C ASP A 176 4.06 -11.89 24.22
N PRO A 177 3.91 -10.56 24.35
CA PRO A 177 3.94 -9.63 23.22
C PRO A 177 5.35 -9.43 22.65
N GLU A 178 6.40 -9.84 23.37
CA GLU A 178 7.79 -9.54 23.02
C GLU A 178 8.33 -10.33 21.83
N ARG A 179 7.88 -11.58 21.61
CA ARG A 179 8.46 -12.44 20.56
C ARG A 179 8.12 -12.02 19.13
N THR A 180 7.09 -11.19 18.96
CA THR A 180 6.60 -10.73 17.64
C THR A 180 7.17 -9.36 17.26
N GLY A 181 7.53 -8.52 18.24
CA GLY A 181 8.02 -7.16 18.01
C GLY A 181 9.35 -7.11 17.24
N GLY A 182 10.31 -7.98 17.59
CA GLY A 182 11.63 -7.98 16.94
C GLY A 182 11.59 -8.31 15.45
N ARG A 183 10.78 -9.30 15.05
CA ARG A 183 10.61 -9.67 13.63
C ARG A 183 9.92 -8.57 12.83
N TYR A 184 8.95 -7.91 13.45
CA TYR A 184 8.28 -6.75 12.86
C TYR A 184 9.27 -5.60 12.62
N LEU A 185 10.03 -5.22 13.65
CA LEU A 185 11.01 -4.12 13.57
C LEU A 185 12.10 -4.43 12.52
N ALA A 186 12.64 -5.65 12.53
CA ALA A 186 13.62 -6.09 11.53
C ALA A 186 13.04 -5.99 10.11
N GLY A 187 11.80 -6.44 9.92
CA GLY A 187 11.10 -6.29 8.65
C GLY A 187 10.97 -4.84 8.22
N VAL A 188 10.56 -3.93 9.11
CA VAL A 188 10.43 -2.49 8.79
C VAL A 188 11.78 -1.88 8.45
N LEU A 189 12.84 -2.19 9.20
CA LEU A 189 14.19 -1.67 8.96
C LEU A 189 14.76 -2.12 7.62
N VAL A 190 14.58 -3.40 7.27
CA VAL A 190 14.97 -3.92 5.96
C VAL A 190 14.24 -3.18 4.84
N GLY A 191 12.94 -2.92 5.01
CA GLY A 191 12.16 -2.17 4.01
C GLY A 191 12.58 -0.73 3.88
N ALA A 192 12.79 -0.04 5.01
CA ALA A 192 13.31 1.31 5.02
C ALA A 192 14.68 1.38 4.32
N PHE A 193 15.56 0.40 4.55
CA PHE A 193 16.88 0.35 3.93
C PHE A 193 16.80 0.13 2.41
N VAL A 194 15.94 -0.79 1.95
CA VAL A 194 15.71 -1.03 0.51
C VAL A 194 15.14 0.23 -0.16
N VAL A 195 14.13 0.87 0.44
CA VAL A 195 13.54 2.09 -0.10
C VAL A 195 14.58 3.22 -0.11
N ALA A 196 15.31 3.43 0.98
CA ALA A 196 16.35 4.47 1.05
C ALA A 196 17.47 4.24 0.03
N GLY A 197 17.90 2.99 -0.14
CA GLY A 197 18.93 2.62 -1.12
C GLY A 197 18.52 2.85 -2.58
N LEU A 198 17.22 2.84 -2.86
CA LEU A 198 16.68 3.13 -4.20
C LEU A 198 16.39 4.62 -4.40
N VAL A 199 15.77 5.27 -3.41
CA VAL A 199 15.35 6.67 -3.49
C VAL A 199 16.55 7.62 -3.45
N THR A 200 17.57 7.36 -2.63
CA THR A 200 18.74 8.25 -2.52
C THR A 200 19.48 8.45 -3.85
N PRO A 201 19.93 7.39 -4.56
CA PRO A 201 20.57 7.58 -5.86
C PRO A 201 19.59 8.16 -6.89
N ALA A 202 18.30 7.79 -6.87
CA ALA A 202 17.31 8.38 -7.75
C ALA A 202 17.22 9.91 -7.57
N LEU A 203 17.11 10.39 -6.33
CA LEU A 203 17.04 11.82 -6.04
C LEU A 203 18.32 12.57 -6.45
N SER A 204 19.50 11.97 -6.28
CA SER A 204 20.78 12.56 -6.70
C SER A 204 20.90 12.80 -8.21
N LEU A 205 20.10 12.08 -9.01
CA LEU A 205 20.06 12.22 -10.48
C LEU A 205 18.98 13.19 -10.96
N THR A 206 18.26 13.83 -10.05
CA THR A 206 17.29 14.88 -10.39
C THR A 206 17.95 16.25 -10.37
N ARG A 207 17.44 17.18 -11.19
CA ARG A 207 17.91 18.57 -11.23
C ARG A 207 17.40 19.44 -10.06
N ALA A 208 16.68 18.86 -9.09
CA ALA A 208 16.10 19.62 -7.98
C ALA A 208 17.17 20.37 -7.14
N GLY A 209 18.40 19.85 -7.07
CA GLY A 209 19.52 20.49 -6.38
C GLY A 209 20.14 21.67 -7.14
N GLU A 210 19.96 21.78 -8.46
CA GLU A 210 20.56 22.86 -9.27
C GLU A 210 19.94 24.23 -8.97
N PHE A 211 18.73 24.25 -8.41
CA PHE A 211 17.99 25.46 -8.07
C PHE A 211 18.04 25.81 -6.57
N ALA A 212 18.88 25.12 -5.78
CA ALA A 212 19.05 25.45 -4.38
C ALA A 212 19.75 26.81 -4.24
N VAL A 213 19.03 27.82 -3.73
CA VAL A 213 19.60 29.12 -3.37
C VAL A 213 20.70 28.91 -2.32
N PRO A 214 21.90 29.51 -2.38
CA PRO A 214 22.91 29.34 -1.34
C PRO A 214 22.41 29.85 0.03
N HIS A 215 21.98 28.94 0.91
CA HIS A 215 21.65 29.27 2.31
C HIS A 215 22.86 28.91 3.17
N GLY A 216 23.55 29.94 3.67
CA GLY A 216 24.79 29.75 4.43
C GLY A 216 25.83 30.85 4.22
N GLN A 217 25.61 31.80 3.30
CA GLN A 217 26.30 33.08 3.41
C GLN A 217 25.63 33.88 4.53
N HIS A 218 25.89 33.46 5.77
CA HIS A 218 25.85 34.38 6.89
C HIS A 218 26.84 35.46 6.50
N SER A 219 26.34 36.65 6.13
CA SER A 219 27.18 37.83 6.05
C SER A 219 27.92 37.87 7.37
N SER A 220 29.22 37.57 7.37
CA SER A 220 30.08 37.96 8.46
C SER A 220 29.84 39.45 8.57
N ILE A 221 29.10 39.85 9.60
CA ILE A 221 29.01 41.26 9.98
C ILE A 221 30.47 41.66 10.12
N ASP A 222 30.91 42.52 9.21
CA ASP A 222 32.25 43.08 9.21
C ASP A 222 32.37 43.92 10.48
N LEU A 223 32.85 43.29 11.55
CA LEU A 223 33.02 43.86 12.88
C LEU A 223 34.29 44.72 12.97
N ASP A 224 35.03 44.88 11.87
CA ASP A 224 36.23 45.74 11.80
C ASP A 224 35.90 47.21 12.11
N GLY A 225 34.61 47.61 12.08
CA GLY A 225 34.14 48.93 12.47
C GLY A 225 33.89 49.17 13.98
N ILE A 226 33.87 48.14 14.84
CA ILE A 226 33.48 48.28 16.27
C ILE A 226 34.65 48.03 17.24
N GLN A 227 35.81 47.57 16.77
CA GLN A 227 36.96 47.28 17.63
C GLN A 227 37.72 48.53 18.16
N GLY A 228 37.29 49.74 17.82
CA GLY A 228 37.98 51.00 18.19
C GLY A 228 37.69 51.58 19.57
N GLU A 229 36.65 51.12 20.30
CA GLU A 229 36.16 51.85 21.51
C GLU A 229 36.43 51.17 22.87
N HIS A 230 37.18 50.05 22.93
CA HIS A 230 37.38 49.29 24.19
C HIS A 230 38.85 49.12 24.65
N SER A 231 39.75 50.05 24.33
CA SER A 231 41.15 50.03 24.77
C SER A 231 41.55 51.19 25.71
N GLY A 232 40.68 51.53 26.65
CA GLY A 232 40.99 52.51 27.70
C GLY A 232 40.70 51.97 29.09
N HIS A 233 41.68 51.29 29.70
CA HIS A 233 41.89 51.21 31.16
C HIS A 233 43.31 50.73 31.46
#